data_AF-A0A1E1VYQ8-F1
#
_entry.id   AF-A0A1E1VYQ8-F1
#
_cell.length_a   1.000
_cell.length_b   1.000
_cell.length_c   1.000
_cell.angle_alpha   90.00
_cell.angle_beta   90.00
_cell.angle_gamma   90.00
#
_symmetry.space_group_name_H-M   'P 1'
#
loop_
_entity.id
_entity.type
_entity.pdbx_description
1 polymer ?
#
loop_
_entity_poly.entity_id
_entity_poly.type
_entity_poly.pdbx_seq_one_letter_code
_entity_poly.pdbx_strand_id
1 'polypeptide(L)'
;LTTRLQAHLAACAHPLAADQVSLAAKVKEADMEISRLYSSMVEKQRNNARHAERLARVHEVQHQLSRCNSLLNQALQDIEELNSMLPDDKKLEPFIWGTEN
;
A
#
# COMPACT_ATOMS: atom_id res chain seq x y z
N LEU A 1 -15.43 37.91 59.77
CA LEU A 1 -14.25 37.52 58.96
C LEU A 1 -14.54 36.28 58.11
N THR A 2 -15.07 35.22 58.73
CA THR A 2 -15.39 33.92 58.10
C THR A 2 -16.31 34.02 56.87
N THR A 3 -17.34 34.86 56.90
CA THR A 3 -18.29 35.06 55.78
C THR A 3 -17.64 35.67 54.54
N ARG A 4 -16.71 36.63 54.71
CA ARG A 4 -15.97 37.24 53.59
C ARG A 4 -14.99 36.26 52.96
N LEU A 5 -14.32 35.44 53.77
CA LEU A 5 -13.42 34.41 53.27
C LEU A 5 -14.19 33.33 52.49
N GLN A 6 -15.34 32.88 53.02
CA GLN A 6 -16.21 31.92 52.34
C GLN A 6 -16.72 32.46 51.00
N ALA A 7 -17.15 33.72 50.95
CA ALA A 7 -17.58 34.35 49.70
C ALA A 7 -16.45 34.44 48.67
N HIS A 8 -15.23 34.80 49.10
CA HIS A 8 -14.06 34.84 48.23
C HIS A 8 -13.69 33.45 47.69
N LEU A 9 -13.66 32.42 48.54
CA LEU A 9 -13.40 31.05 48.12
C LEU A 9 -14.46 30.54 47.12
N ALA A 10 -15.74 30.84 47.37
CA ALA A 10 -16.81 30.50 46.43
C ALA A 10 -16.66 31.24 45.08
N ALA A 11 -16.30 32.52 45.13
CA ALA A 11 -16.06 33.33 43.94
C ALA A 11 -14.86 32.82 43.10
N CYS A 12 -13.84 32.24 43.73
CA CYS A 12 -12.72 31.59 43.03
C CYS A 12 -13.08 30.18 42.52
N ALA A 13 -13.84 29.41 43.30
CA ALA A 13 -14.17 28.02 42.97
C ALA A 13 -15.15 27.91 41.79
N HIS A 14 -16.09 28.85 41.66
CA HIS A 14 -17.14 28.77 40.64
C HIS A 14 -16.61 28.91 39.20
N PRO A 15 -15.75 29.90 38.86
CA PRO A 15 -15.12 29.98 37.55
C PRO A 15 -14.20 28.80 37.27
N LEU A 16 -13.45 28.33 38.28
CA LEU A 16 -12.58 27.17 38.13
C LEU A 16 -13.37 25.90 37.79
N ALA A 17 -14.53 25.70 38.43
CA ALA A 17 -15.41 24.57 38.10
C ALA A 17 -15.95 24.67 36.67
N ALA A 18 -16.31 25.87 36.21
CA ALA A 18 -16.75 26.09 34.83
C ALA A 18 -15.64 25.79 33.81
N ASP A 19 -14.41 26.23 34.08
CA ASP A 19 -13.25 25.96 33.24
C ASP A 19 -12.92 24.46 33.20
N GLN A 20 -13.00 23.76 34.34
CA GLN A 20 -12.81 22.32 34.41
C GLN A 20 -13.82 21.56 33.55
N VAL A 21 -15.10 21.95 33.59
CA VAL A 21 -16.14 21.34 32.73
C VAL A 21 -15.86 21.61 31.26
N SER A 22 -15.47 22.84 30.89
CA SER A 22 -15.13 23.19 29.51
C SER A 22 -13.92 22.39 29.00
N LEU A 23 -12.88 22.27 29.82
CA LEU A 23 -11.69 21.51 29.46
C LEU A 23 -12.01 20.02 29.30
N ALA A 24 -12.79 19.44 30.21
CA ALA A 24 -13.21 18.04 30.12
C ALA A 24 -14.01 17.77 28.84
N ALA A 25 -14.87 18.70 28.43
CA ALA A 25 -15.62 18.59 27.17
C ALA A 25 -14.68 18.60 25.95
N LYS A 26 -13.70 19.51 25.92
CA LYS A 26 -12.71 19.60 24.83
C LYS A 26 -11.82 18.35 24.73
N VAL A 27 -11.41 17.79 25.87
CA VAL A 27 -10.64 16.53 25.90
C VAL A 27 -11.47 15.40 25.29
N LYS A 28 -12.74 15.28 25.69
CA LYS A 28 -13.63 14.26 25.14
C LYS A 28 -13.85 14.40 23.63
N GLU A 29 -14.00 15.63 23.15
CA GLU A 29 -14.11 15.91 21.71
C GLU A 29 -12.84 15.50 20.96
N ALA A 30 -11.67 15.85 21.50
CA ALA A 30 -10.38 15.45 20.93
C ALA A 30 -10.23 13.91 20.88
N ASP A 31 -10.60 13.20 21.95
CA ASP A 31 -10.54 11.73 22.01
C ASP A 31 -11.45 11.08 20.95
N MET A 32 -12.64 11.64 20.74
CA MET A 32 -13.57 11.18 19.69
C MET A 32 -12.97 11.37 18.30
N GLU A 33 -12.37 12.53 18.04
CA GLU A 33 -11.75 12.83 16.74
C GLU A 33 -10.51 11.96 16.50
N ILE A 34 -9.68 11.76 17.51
CA ILE A 34 -8.53 10.83 17.45
C ILE A 34 -9.01 9.42 17.10
N SER A 35 -10.06 8.93 17.75
CA SER A 35 -10.62 7.60 17.49
C SER A 35 -11.16 7.47 16.07
N ARG A 36 -11.80 8.52 15.55
CA ARG A 36 -12.30 8.59 14.17
C ARG A 36 -11.16 8.57 13.15
N LEU A 37 -10.13 9.40 13.37
CA LEU A 37 -8.95 9.47 12.50
C LEU A 37 -8.17 8.16 12.51
N TYR A 38 -7.99 7.55 13.69
CA TYR A 38 -7.33 6.26 13.85
C TYR A 38 -8.06 5.16 13.06
N SER A 39 -9.39 5.08 13.20
CA SER A 39 -10.19 4.11 12.45
C SER A 39 -10.05 4.28 10.94
N SER A 40 -10.05 5.54 10.45
CA SER A 40 -9.80 5.84 9.04
C SER A 40 -8.40 5.42 8.60
N MET A 41 -7.39 5.61 9.45
CA MET A 41 -6.01 5.24 9.16
C MET A 41 -5.82 3.72 9.06
N VAL A 42 -6.47 2.96 9.96
CA VAL A 42 -6.44 1.49 9.91
C VAL A 42 -7.04 0.97 8.60
N GLU A 43 -8.15 1.53 8.14
CA GLU A 43 -8.76 1.12 6.87
C GLU A 43 -7.84 1.47 5.67
N LYS A 44 -7.22 2.65 5.68
CA LYS A 44 -6.21 3.02 4.67
C LYS A 44 -5.01 2.07 4.68
N GLN A 45 -4.50 1.71 5.86
CA GLN A 45 -3.40 0.75 6.00
C GLN A 45 -3.78 -0.60 5.40
N ARG A 46 -4.99 -1.10 5.70
CA ARG A 46 -5.49 -2.37 5.17
C ARG A 46 -5.59 -2.36 3.65
N ASN A 47 -6.09 -1.27 3.08
CA ASN A 47 -6.18 -1.14 1.62
C ASN A 47 -4.79 -1.03 0.97
N ASN A 48 -3.87 -0.29 1.59
CA ASN A 48 -2.50 -0.21 1.10
C ASN A 48 -1.80 -1.59 1.12
N ALA A 49 -1.99 -2.39 2.17
CA ALA A 49 -1.46 -3.75 2.24
C ALA A 49 -1.99 -4.64 1.11
N ARG A 50 -3.30 -4.55 0.80
CA ARG A 50 -3.91 -5.25 -0.35
C ARG A 50 -3.34 -4.81 -1.69
N HIS A 51 -3.08 -3.51 -1.86
CA HIS A 51 -2.46 -2.98 -3.08
C HIS A 51 -1.01 -3.46 -3.24
N ALA A 52 -0.23 -3.44 -2.16
CA ALA A 52 1.14 -3.97 -2.16
C ALA A 52 1.19 -5.45 -2.56
N GLU A 53 0.27 -6.27 -2.03
CA GLU A 53 0.17 -7.69 -2.38
C GLU A 53 -0.19 -7.90 -3.87
N ARG A 54 -1.08 -7.06 -4.43
CA ARG A 54 -1.40 -7.11 -5.87
C ARG A 54 -0.19 -6.73 -6.73
N LEU A 55 0.54 -5.68 -6.36
CA LEU A 55 1.76 -5.27 -7.05
C LEU A 55 2.84 -6.36 -7.00
N ALA A 56 3.01 -7.03 -5.85
CA ALA A 56 3.92 -8.15 -5.72
C ALA A 56 3.55 -9.29 -6.69
N ARG A 57 2.26 -9.62 -6.82
CA ARG A 57 1.79 -10.60 -7.83
C ARG A 57 2.07 -10.17 -9.26
N VAL A 58 1.90 -8.89 -9.60
CA VAL A 58 2.24 -8.36 -10.94
C VAL A 58 3.73 -8.53 -11.21
N HIS A 59 4.59 -8.21 -10.26
CA HIS A 59 6.04 -8.41 -10.39
C HIS A 59 6.41 -9.88 -10.61
N GLU A 60 5.75 -10.79 -9.89
CA GLU A 60 5.97 -12.23 -10.08
C GLU A 60 5.60 -12.65 -11.51
N VAL A 61 4.43 -12.24 -12.00
CA VAL A 61 4.01 -12.55 -13.38
C VAL A 61 4.97 -11.94 -14.41
N GLN A 62 5.41 -10.71 -14.20
CA GLN A 62 6.41 -10.07 -15.08
C GLN A 62 7.72 -10.87 -15.10
N HIS A 63 8.18 -11.35 -13.94
CA HIS A 63 9.38 -12.17 -13.85
C HIS A 63 9.23 -13.48 -14.61
N GLN A 64 8.09 -14.17 -14.44
CA GLN A 64 7.79 -15.39 -15.19
C GLN A 64 7.72 -15.14 -16.70
N LEU A 65 7.10 -14.05 -17.14
CA LEU A 65 7.05 -13.68 -18.56
C LEU A 65 8.44 -13.42 -19.14
N SER A 66 9.29 -12.69 -18.40
CA SER A 66 10.68 -12.47 -18.81
C SER A 66 11.45 -13.78 -18.93
N ARG A 67 11.24 -14.71 -18.00
CA ARG A 67 11.85 -16.04 -18.06
C ARG A 67 11.36 -16.83 -19.26
N CYS A 68 10.06 -16.82 -19.55
CA CYS A 68 9.49 -17.45 -20.74
C CYS A 68 10.10 -16.88 -22.01
N ASN A 69 10.25 -15.56 -22.10
CA ASN A 69 10.89 -14.91 -23.24
C ASN A 69 12.35 -15.33 -23.41
N SER A 70 13.11 -15.42 -22.32
CA SER A 70 14.50 -15.92 -22.36
C SER A 70 14.58 -17.38 -22.81
N LEU A 71 13.70 -18.26 -22.29
CA LEU A 71 13.64 -19.66 -22.70
C LEU A 71 13.24 -19.80 -24.17
N LEU A 72 12.32 -18.97 -24.63
CA LEU A 72 11.90 -18.95 -26.03
C LEU A 72 13.04 -18.57 -26.96
N ASN A 73 13.77 -17.49 -26.62
CA ASN A 73 14.92 -17.06 -27.39
C ASN A 73 16.02 -18.13 -27.44
N GLN A 74 16.26 -18.82 -26.31
CA GLN A 74 17.20 -19.95 -26.29
C GLN A 74 16.74 -21.07 -27.22
N ALA A 75 15.46 -21.46 -27.16
CA ALA A 75 14.93 -22.51 -28.02
C ALA A 75 15.01 -22.14 -29.51
N LEU A 76 14.79 -20.87 -29.87
CA LEU A 76 14.97 -20.39 -31.24
C LEU A 76 16.44 -20.52 -31.69
N GLN A 77 17.39 -20.13 -30.84
CA GLN A 77 18.81 -20.29 -31.12
C GLN A 77 19.20 -21.77 -31.29
N ASP A 78 18.71 -22.65 -30.42
CA ASP A 78 18.98 -24.09 -30.50
C ASP A 78 18.43 -24.69 -31.80
N ILE A 79 17.25 -24.25 -32.26
CA ILE A 79 16.66 -24.67 -33.54
C ILE A 79 17.52 -24.20 -34.72
N GLU A 80 17.98 -22.96 -34.71
CA GLU A 80 18.86 -22.43 -35.75
C GLU A 80 20.19 -23.20 -35.82
N GLU A 81 20.78 -23.50 -34.66
CA GLU A 81 22.01 -24.29 -34.57
C GLU A 81 21.80 -25.70 -35.13
N LEU A 82 20.76 -26.41 -34.69
CA LEU A 82 20.42 -27.73 -35.21
C LEU A 82 20.15 -27.72 -36.73
N ASN A 83 19.45 -26.70 -37.23
CA ASN A 83 19.19 -26.53 -38.64
C ASN A 83 20.48 -26.31 -39.45
N SER A 84 21.45 -25.58 -38.88
CA SER A 84 22.74 -25.32 -39.52
C SER A 84 23.59 -26.59 -39.71
N MET A 85 23.37 -27.61 -38.87
CA MET A 85 24.05 -28.91 -38.94
C MET A 85 23.49 -29.84 -40.04
N LEU A 86 22.35 -29.49 -40.64
CA LEU A 86 21.76 -30.26 -41.74
C LEU A 86 22.53 -30.03 -43.05
N PRO A 87 22.58 -31.02 -43.95
CA PRO A 87 23.03 -30.83 -45.33
C PRO A 87 22.24 -29.72 -46.03
N ASP A 88 22.88 -29.00 -46.96
CA ASP A 88 22.29 -27.80 -47.59
C ASP A 88 20.95 -28.07 -48.29
N ASP A 89 20.73 -29.29 -48.81
CA ASP A 89 19.46 -29.70 -49.45
C ASP A 89 18.34 -30.03 -48.45
N LYS A 90 18.66 -30.06 -47.15
CA LYS A 90 17.75 -30.40 -46.04
C LYS A 90 17.55 -29.27 -45.04
N LYS A 91 18.24 -28.13 -45.19
CA LYS A 91 18.07 -26.97 -44.31
C LYS A 91 16.65 -26.42 -44.43
N LEU A 92 16.04 -26.18 -43.27
CA LEU A 92 14.75 -25.54 -43.13
C LEU A 92 14.90 -24.03 -43.31
N GLU A 93 13.82 -23.36 -43.71
CA GLU A 93 13.78 -21.90 -43.76
C GLU A 93 13.90 -21.30 -42.35
N PRO A 94 14.51 -20.10 -42.21
CA PRO A 94 14.59 -19.41 -40.93
C PRO A 94 13.22 -19.22 -40.29
N PHE A 95 13.12 -19.49 -38.99
CA PHE A 95 11.88 -19.29 -38.26
C PHE A 95 11.59 -17.78 -38.10
N ILE A 96 10.39 -17.33 -38.48
CA ILE A 96 9.95 -15.94 -38.30
C ILE A 96 8.85 -15.90 -37.23
N TRP A 97 9.14 -15.24 -36.11
CA TRP A 97 8.16 -15.04 -35.05
C TRP A 97 7.16 -13.96 -35.47
N GLY A 98 5.88 -14.33 -35.62
CA GLY A 98 4.81 -13.40 -36.03
C GLY A 98 4.43 -12.42 -34.92
N THR A 99 5.19 -11.35 -34.75
CA THR A 99 4.86 -10.21 -33.87
C THR A 99 4.25 -9.01 -34.60
N GLU A 100 3.98 -9.11 -35.90
CA GLU A 100 3.29 -8.06 -36.66
C GLU A 100 1.79 -8.37 -36.77
N ASN A 101 1.02 -7.85 -35.81
CA ASN A 101 -0.36 -7.38 -35.95
C ASN A 101 -0.70 -6.44 -34.79
#